data_AF-A0A9N9JJA1-F1
#
_entry.id   AF-A0A9N9JJA1-F1
#
_cell.length_a   1.000
_cell.length_b   1.000
_cell.length_c   1.000
_cell.angle_alpha   90.00
_cell.angle_beta   90.00
_cell.angle_gamma   90.00
#
_symmetry.space_group_name_H-M   'P 1'
#
loop_
_entity.id
_entity.type
_entity.pdbx_description
1 polymer ?
#
loop_
_entity_poly.entity_id
_entity_poly.type
_entity_poly.pdbx_seq_one_letter_code
_entity_poly.pdbx_strand_id
1 'polypeptide(L)'
;DISKGFEDHSGEKVPWKIVTKYYTAQVEFWIDETVQKDLVDTEVIKGYENEENGIGNVVDAVLFVFRKDQPSTFDDIHAYLPFIRTYEPSIILAIGTGKNDTNDNVNRLHVSEDTFESWCLENGFEYVDAEEEEREENDVKERVGLNRVLEALQSNMWEGMVREPLNDNDSHLKLDQKDDKDDLMSQLHDHNSAPFDNEDDEFFKDVLPSQKEIESMYNHIFGDFDDEDGLDKVLTRLNSLR
;
A
#
# COMPACT_ATOMS: atom_id res chain seq x y z
N ASP A 1 -5.63 36.86 30.85
CA ASP A 1 -4.67 35.80 31.24
C ASP A 1 -5.28 34.44 30.99
N ILE A 2 -4.88 33.65 30.00
CA ILE A 2 -3.68 33.65 29.17
C ILE A 2 -4.15 33.20 27.78
N SER A 3 -3.96 34.04 26.78
CA SER A 3 -3.84 33.63 25.39
C SER A 3 -2.63 32.69 25.31
N LYS A 4 -2.84 31.39 25.56
CA LYS A 4 -1.93 30.40 24.99
C LYS A 4 -2.19 30.50 23.50
N GLY A 5 -1.27 31.12 22.77
CA GLY A 5 -1.28 31.04 21.32
C GLY A 5 -1.36 29.55 20.98
N PHE A 6 -2.36 29.18 20.19
CA PHE A 6 -2.26 27.94 19.45
C PHE A 6 -1.02 28.12 18.56
N GLU A 7 0.03 27.36 18.85
CA GLU A 7 1.16 27.22 17.93
C GLU A 7 0.60 26.46 16.73
N ASP A 8 0.51 27.14 15.59
CA ASP A 8 0.17 26.57 14.29
C ASP A 8 1.45 25.95 13.72
N HIS A 9 1.44 24.63 13.51
CA HIS A 9 2.58 23.88 12.97
C HIS A 9 2.48 23.69 11.45
N SER A 10 1.54 24.36 10.78
CA SER A 10 1.39 24.28 9.33
C SER A 10 2.65 24.76 8.62
N GLY A 11 3.15 23.95 7.68
CA GLY A 11 4.39 24.19 6.95
C GLY A 11 5.65 23.71 7.66
N GLU A 12 5.54 23.09 8.85
CA GLU A 12 6.66 22.40 9.45
C GLU A 12 7.06 21.16 8.64
N LYS A 13 8.37 20.92 8.59
CA LYS A 13 8.99 19.83 7.84
C LYS A 13 9.78 18.93 8.77
N VAL A 14 9.41 17.66 8.82
CA VAL A 14 10.07 16.67 9.67
C VAL A 14 10.77 15.64 8.77
N PRO A 15 12.10 15.69 8.63
CA PRO A 15 12.84 14.70 7.87
C PRO A 15 12.82 13.36 8.61
N TRP A 16 12.58 12.28 7.87
CA TRP A 16 12.61 10.93 8.40
C TRP A 16 13.39 10.01 7.46
N LYS A 17 14.31 9.25 8.05
CA LYS A 17 15.07 8.22 7.33
C LYS A 17 14.40 6.88 7.53
N ILE A 18 13.79 6.36 6.48
CA ILE A 18 13.25 5.00 6.46
C ILE A 18 14.42 4.04 6.24
N VAL A 19 14.52 3.04 7.10
CA VAL A 19 15.50 1.95 6.98
C VAL A 19 14.76 0.63 7.13
N THR A 20 14.76 -0.15 6.07
CA THR A 20 14.22 -1.51 6.05
C THR A 20 15.35 -2.52 5.80
N LYS A 21 15.02 -3.81 5.77
CA LYS A 21 15.98 -4.85 5.37
C LYS A 21 16.38 -4.76 3.89
N TYR A 22 15.60 -4.04 3.08
CA TYR A 22 15.70 -4.05 1.63
C TYR A 22 16.20 -2.72 1.08
N TYR A 23 15.92 -1.61 1.78
CA TYR A 23 16.28 -0.28 1.30
C TYR A 23 16.38 0.74 2.44
N THR A 24 17.04 1.85 2.12
CA THR A 24 17.03 3.10 2.87
C THR A 24 16.40 4.20 2.00
N ALA A 25 15.49 5.00 2.55
CA ALA A 25 14.91 6.17 1.87
C ALA A 25 14.94 7.42 2.77
N GLN A 26 15.02 8.60 2.15
CA GLN A 26 14.89 9.89 2.83
C GLN A 26 13.55 10.49 2.45
N VAL A 27 12.68 10.65 3.45
CA VAL A 27 11.35 11.25 3.26
C VAL A 27 11.22 12.47 4.17
N GLU A 28 10.29 13.35 3.84
CA GLU A 28 9.99 14.54 4.64
C GLU A 28 8.49 14.59 4.88
N PHE A 29 8.07 14.63 6.14
CA PHE A 29 6.67 14.90 6.48
C PHE A 29 6.45 16.40 6.43
N TRP A 30 5.40 16.81 5.72
CA TRP A 30 4.92 18.19 5.71
C TRP A 30 3.68 18.24 6.59
N ILE A 31 3.78 18.97 7.70
CA ILE A 31 2.69 19.09 8.66
C ILE A 31 1.78 20.21 8.18
N ASP A 32 0.48 19.96 8.22
CA ASP A 32 -0.57 20.93 7.91
C ASP A 32 -1.68 20.76 8.94
N GLU A 33 -2.24 21.87 9.40
CA GLU A 33 -3.34 21.87 10.36
C GLU A 33 -4.63 22.37 9.69
N THR A 34 -5.70 21.57 9.77
CA THR A 34 -7.01 22.05 9.36
C THR A 34 -7.65 22.84 10.50
N VAL A 35 -8.07 24.06 10.22
CA VAL A 35 -9.04 24.77 11.07
C VAL A 35 -10.44 24.35 10.59
N GLN A 36 -11.47 24.47 11.43
CA GLN A 36 -12.83 24.09 11.00
C GLN A 36 -13.22 24.73 9.67
N LYS A 37 -13.89 23.97 8.80
CA LYS A 37 -14.49 24.32 7.50
C LYS A 37 -15.08 25.74 7.35
N ASP A 38 -15.54 26.37 8.44
CA ASP A 38 -16.12 27.72 8.43
C ASP A 38 -15.09 28.86 8.60
N LEU A 39 -13.82 28.53 8.85
CA LEU A 39 -12.72 29.48 9.10
C LEU A 39 -11.51 29.28 8.18
N VAL A 40 -11.43 28.17 7.45
CA VAL A 40 -10.28 27.87 6.58
C VAL A 40 -10.46 28.47 5.21
N ASP A 41 -9.61 29.46 4.94
CA ASP A 41 -9.06 29.65 3.61
C ASP A 41 -8.55 28.30 3.11
N THR A 42 -9.33 27.69 2.23
CA THR A 42 -8.93 26.61 1.29
C THR A 42 -7.56 26.80 0.61
N GLU A 43 -6.78 27.82 0.93
CA GLU A 43 -5.55 28.27 0.29
C GLU A 43 -4.38 27.28 0.40
N VAL A 44 -4.21 26.49 1.48
CA VAL A 44 -3.04 25.60 1.61
C VAL A 44 -3.15 24.37 0.71
N ILE A 45 -4.24 23.60 0.82
CA ILE A 45 -4.47 22.45 -0.07
C ILE A 45 -4.65 22.89 -1.53
N LYS A 46 -5.32 24.03 -1.78
CA LYS A 46 -5.35 24.64 -3.13
C LYS A 46 -3.96 25.06 -3.60
N GLY A 47 -3.10 25.45 -2.66
CA GLY A 47 -1.68 25.63 -2.89
C GLY A 47 -1.10 24.35 -3.44
N TYR A 48 -1.20 23.22 -2.75
CA TYR A 48 -0.68 21.93 -3.21
C TYR A 48 -1.29 21.43 -4.53
N GLU A 49 -2.54 21.81 -4.82
CA GLU A 49 -3.19 21.52 -6.10
C GLU A 49 -2.65 22.34 -7.27
N ASN A 50 -1.97 23.48 -7.01
CA ASN A 50 -1.42 24.32 -8.07
C ASN A 50 -0.27 23.61 -8.79
N GLU A 51 -0.53 23.11 -10.00
CA GLU A 51 0.44 22.44 -10.87
C GLU A 51 1.76 23.22 -11.03
N GLU A 52 1.73 24.55 -10.98
CA GLU A 52 2.93 25.39 -11.15
C GLU A 52 3.96 25.21 -10.04
N ASN A 53 3.56 24.77 -8.84
CA ASN A 53 4.51 24.53 -7.74
C ASN A 53 5.08 23.11 -7.72
N GLY A 54 4.53 22.19 -8.51
CA GLY A 54 4.97 20.80 -8.63
C GLY A 54 4.83 19.94 -7.37
N ILE A 55 4.14 20.43 -6.33
CA ILE A 55 4.02 19.73 -5.04
C ILE A 55 3.27 18.42 -5.20
N GLY A 56 2.14 18.43 -5.91
CA GLY A 56 1.36 17.21 -6.10
C GLY A 56 2.14 16.06 -6.76
N ASN A 57 3.15 16.37 -7.58
CA ASN A 57 3.97 15.35 -8.24
C ASN A 57 5.02 14.69 -7.33
N VAL A 58 5.30 15.28 -6.16
CA VAL A 58 6.31 14.76 -5.22
C VAL A 58 5.69 14.15 -3.95
N VAL A 59 4.37 14.28 -3.78
CA VAL A 59 3.65 13.72 -2.64
C VAL A 59 3.25 12.28 -2.96
N ASP A 60 3.90 11.34 -2.30
CA ASP A 60 3.65 9.90 -2.48
C ASP A 60 2.77 9.31 -1.36
N ALA A 61 2.54 10.08 -0.29
CA ALA A 61 1.70 9.66 0.84
C ALA A 61 0.90 10.84 1.42
N VAL A 62 -0.38 10.58 1.73
CA VAL A 62 -1.27 11.48 2.47
C VAL A 62 -1.75 10.78 3.74
N LEU A 63 -1.51 11.41 4.89
CA LEU A 63 -1.93 10.92 6.20
C LEU A 63 -2.85 11.97 6.82
N PHE A 64 -4.15 11.71 6.82
CA PHE A 64 -5.15 12.61 7.42
C PHE A 64 -5.45 12.16 8.84
N VAL A 65 -5.11 12.98 9.84
CA VAL A 65 -5.31 12.65 11.27
C VAL A 65 -6.53 13.40 11.79
N PHE A 66 -7.46 12.68 12.43
CA PHE A 66 -8.66 13.29 13.01
C PHE A 66 -8.97 12.74 14.39
N ARG A 67 -9.93 13.36 15.06
CA ARG A 67 -10.37 12.99 16.42
C ARG A 67 -11.68 12.22 16.36
N LYS A 68 -11.66 10.94 16.75
CA LYS A 68 -12.84 10.08 16.88
C LYS A 68 -13.82 10.62 17.91
N ASP A 69 -13.31 11.23 18.99
CA ASP A 69 -14.13 11.87 20.03
C ASP A 69 -14.71 13.23 19.61
N GLN A 70 -14.30 13.74 18.43
CA GLN A 70 -14.86 14.94 17.80
C GLN A 70 -15.08 14.68 16.29
N PRO A 71 -16.13 13.92 15.91
CA PRO A 71 -16.36 13.48 14.52
C PRO A 71 -16.38 14.60 13.47
N SER A 72 -16.73 15.84 13.84
CA SER A 72 -16.67 16.99 12.93
C SER A 72 -15.27 17.31 12.41
N THR A 73 -14.22 16.86 13.11
CA THR A 73 -12.82 16.98 12.62
C THR A 73 -12.55 16.10 11.41
N PHE A 74 -13.37 15.08 11.17
CA PHE A 74 -13.28 14.25 9.97
C PHE A 74 -13.74 14.99 8.72
N ASP A 75 -14.65 15.96 8.84
CA ASP A 75 -15.27 16.63 7.68
C ASP A 75 -14.24 17.35 6.78
N ASP A 76 -13.10 17.78 7.34
CA ASP A 76 -12.05 18.50 6.61
C ASP A 76 -11.34 17.61 5.57
N ILE A 77 -11.42 16.28 5.70
CA ILE A 77 -10.83 15.33 4.75
C ILE A 77 -11.37 15.52 3.32
N HIS A 78 -12.61 16.02 3.19
CA HIS A 78 -13.25 16.26 1.90
C HIS A 78 -12.50 17.29 1.05
N ALA A 79 -11.77 18.23 1.68
CA ALA A 79 -10.97 19.22 0.98
C ALA A 79 -9.77 18.60 0.25
N TYR A 80 -9.32 17.41 0.66
CA TYR A 80 -8.19 16.69 0.06
C TYR A 80 -8.60 15.78 -1.10
N LEU A 81 -9.91 15.53 -1.30
CA LEU A 81 -10.40 14.67 -2.38
C LEU A 81 -9.96 15.11 -3.79
N PRO A 82 -10.00 16.40 -4.18
CA PRO A 82 -9.57 16.81 -5.50
C PRO A 82 -8.07 16.57 -5.70
N PHE A 83 -7.24 16.92 -4.71
CA PHE A 83 -5.80 16.61 -4.69
C PHE A 83 -5.53 15.10 -4.88
N ILE A 84 -6.16 14.24 -4.05
CA ILE A 84 -5.96 12.79 -4.09
C ILE A 84 -6.35 12.20 -5.44
N ARG A 85 -7.49 12.63 -6.01
CA ARG A 85 -7.95 12.16 -7.33
C ARG A 85 -7.08 12.64 -8.49
N THR A 86 -6.36 13.74 -8.30
CA THR A 86 -5.52 14.35 -9.35
C THR A 86 -4.12 13.72 -9.37
N TYR A 87 -3.53 13.53 -8.20
CA TYR A 87 -2.13 13.10 -8.07
C TYR A 87 -1.97 11.63 -7.68
N GLU A 88 -3.05 10.96 -7.26
CA GLU A 88 -3.10 9.54 -6.92
C GLU A 88 -1.91 9.05 -6.05
N PRO A 89 -1.71 9.61 -4.83
CA PRO A 89 -0.62 9.18 -3.96
C PRO A 89 -0.68 7.69 -3.67
N SER A 90 0.48 7.03 -3.58
CA SER A 90 0.59 5.59 -3.33
C SER A 90 0.01 5.16 -1.98
N ILE A 91 0.09 6.04 -0.98
CA ILE A 91 -0.43 5.80 0.36
C ILE A 91 -1.46 6.87 0.73
N ILE A 92 -2.68 6.46 1.10
CA ILE A 92 -3.75 7.36 1.51
C ILE A 92 -4.38 6.79 2.78
N LEU A 93 -4.07 7.39 3.93
CA LEU A 93 -4.53 6.93 5.25
C LEU A 93 -5.41 7.97 5.94
N ALA A 94 -6.50 7.52 6.55
CA ALA A 94 -7.30 8.29 7.49
C ALA A 94 -7.11 7.70 8.90
N ILE A 95 -6.48 8.48 9.79
CA ILE A 95 -6.00 8.02 11.09
C ILE A 95 -6.89 8.61 12.18
N GLY A 96 -7.71 7.78 12.80
CA GLY A 96 -8.56 8.15 13.93
C GLY A 96 -7.76 8.15 15.23
N THR A 97 -7.86 9.23 16.00
CA THR A 97 -7.23 9.37 17.33
C THR A 97 -8.26 9.72 18.39
N GLY A 98 -7.93 9.47 19.66
CA GLY A 98 -8.76 9.83 20.81
C GLY A 98 -9.38 8.59 21.48
N LYS A 99 -9.38 8.61 22.82
CA LYS A 99 -9.82 7.46 23.62
C LYS A 99 -11.34 7.37 23.75
N ASN A 100 -11.83 6.13 23.76
CA ASN A 100 -13.22 5.78 24.04
C ASN A 100 -13.51 5.93 25.54
N ASP A 101 -13.75 7.17 26.01
CA ASP A 101 -14.15 7.38 27.40
C ASP A 101 -15.64 7.05 27.60
N THR A 102 -15.88 6.00 28.41
CA THR A 102 -17.10 5.59 29.11
C THR A 102 -18.15 4.73 28.38
N ASN A 103 -18.71 3.78 29.14
CA ASN A 103 -19.51 2.62 28.71
C ASN A 103 -20.81 2.91 27.92
N ASP A 104 -21.26 4.17 27.81
CA ASP A 104 -22.40 4.55 26.95
C ASP A 104 -21.95 5.07 25.56
N ASN A 105 -20.67 5.43 25.41
CA ASN A 105 -20.09 5.90 24.15
C ASN A 105 -19.64 4.76 23.22
N VAL A 106 -19.48 3.54 23.73
CA VAL A 106 -18.98 2.40 22.93
C VAL A 106 -19.87 2.13 21.71
N ASN A 107 -21.20 2.14 21.88
CA ASN A 107 -22.12 1.94 20.75
C ASN A 107 -22.15 3.12 19.78
N ARG A 108 -22.00 4.36 20.25
CA ARG A 108 -21.98 5.55 19.37
C ARG A 108 -20.68 5.64 18.59
N LEU A 109 -19.56 5.24 19.22
CA LEU A 109 -18.25 5.22 18.61
C LEU A 109 -18.09 4.07 17.62
N HIS A 110 -18.62 2.88 17.92
CA HIS A 110 -18.71 1.79 16.95
C HIS A 110 -19.47 2.22 15.68
N VAL A 111 -20.63 2.86 15.86
CA VAL A 111 -21.41 3.36 14.71
C VAL A 111 -20.64 4.44 13.94
N SER A 112 -19.85 5.29 14.61
CA SER A 112 -19.01 6.26 13.91
C SER A 112 -17.79 5.63 13.24
N GLU A 113 -17.15 4.63 13.85
CA GLU A 113 -16.03 3.88 13.26
C GLU A 113 -16.48 3.16 11.98
N ASP A 114 -17.60 2.44 12.03
CA ASP A 114 -18.20 1.80 10.85
C ASP A 114 -18.50 2.86 9.76
N THR A 115 -18.89 4.08 10.16
CA THR A 115 -19.16 5.20 9.24
C THR A 115 -17.87 5.74 8.62
N PHE A 116 -16.79 5.91 9.41
CA PHE A 116 -15.50 6.38 8.91
C PHE A 116 -14.87 5.34 7.98
N GLU A 117 -14.86 4.07 8.37
CA GLU A 117 -14.32 2.98 7.57
C GLU A 117 -15.05 2.85 6.23
N SER A 118 -16.38 2.85 6.25
CA SER A 118 -17.20 2.77 5.03
C SER A 118 -16.91 3.95 4.09
N TRP A 119 -16.85 5.17 4.63
CA TRP A 119 -16.54 6.36 3.83
C TRP A 119 -15.12 6.29 3.26
N CYS A 120 -14.13 5.85 4.06
CA CYS A 120 -12.75 5.72 3.64
C CYS A 120 -12.62 4.73 2.49
N LEU A 121 -13.22 3.54 2.64
CA LEU A 121 -13.25 2.51 1.61
C LEU A 121 -13.87 3.01 0.30
N GLU A 122 -14.99 3.75 0.38
CA GLU A 122 -15.65 4.32 -0.81
C GLU A 122 -14.82 5.40 -1.52
N ASN A 123 -13.91 6.07 -0.82
CA ASN A 123 -13.09 7.17 -1.35
C ASN A 123 -11.62 6.80 -1.57
N GLY A 124 -11.24 5.54 -1.38
CA GLY A 124 -9.88 5.05 -1.60
C GLY A 124 -8.89 5.34 -0.46
N PHE A 125 -9.39 5.66 0.73
CA PHE A 125 -8.59 5.78 1.94
C PHE A 125 -8.59 4.44 2.68
N GLU A 126 -7.47 4.12 3.31
CA GLU A 126 -7.43 3.13 4.37
C GLU A 126 -7.67 3.80 5.72
N TYR A 127 -8.67 3.33 6.46
CA TYR A 127 -8.92 3.78 7.82
C TYR A 127 -8.02 3.03 8.81
N VAL A 128 -7.40 3.76 9.74
CA VAL A 128 -6.59 3.19 10.81
C VAL A 128 -6.99 3.83 12.14
N ASP A 129 -7.40 2.99 13.10
CA ASP A 129 -7.57 3.42 14.49
C ASP A 129 -6.20 3.43 15.19
N ALA A 130 -5.67 4.62 15.50
CA ALA A 130 -4.35 4.78 16.11
C ALA A 130 -4.20 4.11 17.48
N GLU A 131 -5.32 3.89 18.20
CA GLU A 131 -5.35 3.24 19.51
C GLU A 131 -5.66 1.74 19.45
N GLU A 132 -5.84 1.16 18.25
CA GLU A 132 -6.04 -0.28 18.12
C GLU A 132 -4.75 -1.05 18.45
N GLU A 133 -4.86 -2.03 19.34
CA GLU A 133 -3.76 -2.88 19.78
C GLU A 133 -3.86 -4.27 19.15
N GLU A 134 -2.70 -4.82 18.76
CA GLU A 134 -2.58 -6.16 18.20
C GLU A 134 -3.13 -7.20 19.19
N ARG A 135 -4.08 -8.03 18.75
CA ARG A 135 -4.61 -9.12 19.57
C ARG A 135 -3.82 -10.40 19.27
N GLU A 136 -3.34 -11.06 20.32
CA GLU A 136 -2.57 -12.32 20.21
C GLU A 136 -3.39 -13.52 19.71
N GLU A 137 -4.70 -13.37 19.50
CA GLU A 137 -5.63 -14.47 19.24
C GLU A 137 -5.61 -14.98 17.79
N ASN A 138 -5.02 -14.23 16.85
CA ASN A 138 -4.94 -14.65 15.45
C ASN A 138 -3.53 -15.17 15.13
N ASP A 139 -3.43 -16.39 14.59
CA ASP A 139 -2.17 -16.97 14.07
C ASP A 139 -1.54 -16.10 12.95
N VAL A 140 -2.29 -15.13 12.42
CA VAL A 140 -1.83 -14.07 11.53
C VAL A 140 -1.77 -12.76 12.31
N LYS A 141 -0.56 -12.26 12.56
CA LYS A 141 -0.33 -10.96 13.18
C LYS A 141 -0.51 -9.84 12.17
N GLU A 142 -1.76 -9.51 11.87
CA GLU A 142 -2.06 -8.27 11.14
C GLU A 142 -1.62 -7.07 11.99
N ARG A 143 -0.89 -6.13 11.38
CA ARG A 143 -0.50 -4.91 12.08
C ARG A 143 -1.71 -3.98 12.14
N VAL A 144 -1.93 -3.41 13.31
CA VAL A 144 -3.01 -2.45 13.57
C VAL A 144 -2.43 -1.14 14.13
N GLY A 145 -3.27 -0.11 14.23
CA GLY A 145 -2.90 1.21 14.74
C GLY A 145 -1.62 1.79 14.13
N LEU A 146 -0.77 2.39 14.96
CA LEU A 146 0.45 3.04 14.47
C LEU A 146 1.45 2.07 13.82
N ASN A 147 1.41 0.79 14.17
CA ASN A 147 2.24 -0.23 13.49
C ASN A 147 1.79 -0.45 12.05
N ARG A 148 0.49 -0.33 11.77
CA ARG A 148 -0.07 -0.40 10.41
C ARG A 148 0.36 0.81 9.57
N VAL A 149 0.30 2.01 10.14
CA VAL A 149 0.78 3.25 9.49
C VAL A 149 2.26 3.11 9.14
N LEU A 150 3.07 2.66 10.10
CA LEU A 150 4.49 2.45 9.90
C LEU A 150 4.78 1.41 8.81
N GLU A 151 4.00 0.33 8.76
CA GLU A 151 4.12 -0.69 7.72
C GLU A 151 3.78 -0.17 6.33
N ALA A 152 2.72 0.62 6.19
CA ALA A 152 2.37 1.25 4.91
C ALA A 152 3.55 2.08 4.40
N LEU A 153 4.09 2.96 5.25
CA LEU A 153 5.21 3.83 4.91
C LEU A 153 6.50 3.05 4.60
N GLN A 154 6.80 2.00 5.36
CA GLN A 154 8.00 1.17 5.14
C GLN A 154 7.87 0.23 3.93
N SER A 155 6.66 -0.11 3.51
CA SER A 155 6.44 -1.00 2.36
C SER A 155 6.33 -0.25 1.04
N ASN A 156 6.25 1.09 1.08
CA ASN A 156 6.19 1.92 -0.11
C ASN A 156 7.54 2.00 -0.85
N MET A 157 7.45 2.26 -2.15
CA MET A 157 8.58 2.36 -3.08
C MET A 157 8.92 3.82 -3.32
N TRP A 158 9.67 4.41 -2.39
CA TRP A 158 10.00 5.83 -2.42
C TRP A 158 10.97 6.20 -3.55
N GLU A 159 10.71 7.35 -4.18
CA GLU A 159 11.66 7.94 -5.13
C GLU A 159 13.01 8.20 -4.46
N GLY A 160 14.10 7.79 -5.12
CA GLY A 160 15.45 7.97 -4.61
C GLY A 160 15.86 6.99 -3.50
N MET A 161 15.06 5.96 -3.21
CA MET A 161 15.48 4.91 -2.28
C MET A 161 16.74 4.17 -2.75
N VAL A 162 17.61 3.81 -1.81
CA VAL A 162 18.84 3.05 -2.05
C VAL A 162 18.65 1.64 -1.52
N ARG A 163 18.74 0.64 -2.39
CA ARG A 163 18.62 -0.77 -1.98
C ARG A 163 19.84 -1.17 -1.14
N GLU A 164 19.58 -1.86 -0.03
CA GLU A 164 20.65 -2.47 0.75
C GLU A 164 21.24 -3.64 -0.06
N PRO A 165 22.57 -3.76 -0.15
CA PRO A 165 23.18 -4.91 -0.79
C PRO A 165 22.82 -6.16 0.01
N LEU A 166 22.34 -7.21 -0.67
CA LEU A 166 22.15 -8.51 -0.04
C LEU A 166 23.52 -8.96 0.48
N ASN A 167 23.65 -9.08 1.81
CA ASN A 167 24.85 -9.67 2.39
C ASN A 167 24.86 -11.15 2.02
N ASP A 168 25.74 -11.54 1.10
CA ASP A 168 26.01 -12.93 0.69
C ASP A 168 26.37 -13.87 1.86
N ASN A 169 26.56 -13.33 3.06
CA ASN A 169 26.93 -14.07 4.27
C ASN A 169 25.74 -14.57 5.10
N ASP A 170 24.48 -14.28 4.73
CA ASP A 170 23.29 -14.91 5.34
C ASP A 170 22.86 -16.20 4.61
N SER A 171 23.85 -16.93 4.06
CA SER A 171 23.69 -18.28 3.51
C SER A 171 23.47 -19.35 4.61
N HIS A 172 22.88 -18.97 5.75
CA HIS A 172 22.57 -19.87 6.86
C HIS A 172 21.17 -20.49 6.77
N LEU A 173 20.55 -20.47 5.59
CA LEU A 173 19.73 -21.61 5.17
C LEU A 173 20.67 -22.78 4.86
N LYS A 174 21.09 -23.50 5.91
CA LYS A 174 21.43 -24.92 5.77
C LYS A 174 20.16 -25.63 5.31
N LEU A 175 19.92 -25.65 4.00
CA LEU A 175 19.19 -26.74 3.40
C LEU A 175 20.06 -27.98 3.61
N ASP A 176 19.65 -28.82 4.55
CA ASP A 176 20.00 -30.22 4.52
C ASP A 176 19.82 -30.72 3.09
N GLN A 177 20.89 -31.28 2.53
CA GLN A 177 20.83 -31.99 1.27
C GLN A 177 19.92 -33.21 1.46
N LYS A 178 18.65 -33.04 1.09
CA LYS A 178 17.78 -34.10 0.62
C LYS A 178 16.84 -33.53 -0.44
N ASP A 179 16.87 -34.21 -1.58
CA ASP A 179 16.13 -33.98 -2.80
C ASP A 179 14.66 -33.58 -2.56
N ASP A 180 14.24 -32.49 -3.22
CA ASP A 180 13.01 -32.34 -4.01
C ASP A 180 12.62 -30.84 -4.05
N LYS A 181 12.80 -30.24 -5.23
CA LYS A 181 12.55 -28.81 -5.50
C LYS A 181 11.13 -28.62 -6.03
N ASP A 182 10.24 -28.16 -5.16
CA ASP A 182 8.98 -27.49 -5.49
C ASP A 182 8.82 -26.24 -4.63
N ASP A 183 8.18 -25.24 -5.24
CA ASP A 183 7.56 -24.02 -4.70
C ASP A 183 8.36 -22.74 -4.40
N LEU A 184 7.95 -21.70 -5.14
CA LEU A 184 7.90 -20.27 -4.82
C LEU A 184 8.88 -19.32 -5.54
N MET A 185 8.78 -19.21 -6.88
CA MET A 185 8.93 -17.92 -7.58
C MET A 185 8.40 -18.00 -9.03
N SER A 186 7.15 -17.60 -9.25
CA SER A 186 6.70 -17.06 -10.54
C SER A 186 5.32 -16.38 -10.41
N GLN A 187 5.22 -15.35 -9.56
CA GLN A 187 4.15 -14.36 -9.55
C GLN A 187 4.80 -13.11 -8.92
N LEU A 188 5.01 -11.94 -9.53
CA LEU A 188 4.32 -11.23 -10.60
C LEU A 188 5.35 -10.40 -11.39
N HIS A 189 5.43 -10.59 -12.69
CA HIS A 189 5.96 -9.56 -13.59
C HIS A 189 4.98 -9.46 -14.75
N ASP A 190 4.08 -8.48 -14.63
CA ASP A 190 3.44 -7.89 -15.78
C ASP A 190 3.51 -6.37 -15.65
N HIS A 191 4.03 -5.74 -16.71
CA HIS A 191 3.96 -4.33 -17.08
C HIS A 191 4.71 -3.26 -16.26
N ASN A 192 5.92 -2.84 -16.69
CA ASN A 192 6.12 -1.88 -17.80
C ASN A 192 7.57 -1.37 -17.91
N SER A 193 8.13 -1.54 -19.11
CA SER A 193 9.11 -0.71 -19.83
C SER A 193 10.28 -0.04 -19.07
N ALA A 194 11.47 -0.62 -19.22
CA ALA A 194 12.73 0.15 -19.31
C ALA A 194 13.60 -0.44 -20.44
N PRO A 195 14.32 0.39 -21.23
CA PRO A 195 15.13 -0.09 -22.35
C PRO A 195 16.42 -0.69 -21.80
N PHE A 196 16.53 -2.02 -21.80
CA PHE A 196 17.76 -2.72 -21.45
C PHE A 196 18.48 -3.15 -22.73
N ASP A 197 19.80 -2.96 -22.72
CA ASP A 197 20.72 -3.19 -23.84
C ASP A 197 20.72 -4.65 -24.32
N ASN A 198 20.87 -4.83 -25.63
CA ASN A 198 20.71 -6.08 -26.39
C ASN A 198 21.88 -7.09 -26.24
N GLU A 199 22.49 -7.27 -25.07
CA GLU A 199 23.65 -8.17 -24.92
C GLU A 199 23.39 -9.49 -24.15
N ASP A 200 22.19 -9.75 -23.63
CA ASP A 200 21.88 -10.95 -22.83
C ASP A 200 21.02 -12.03 -23.57
N ASP A 201 20.90 -11.93 -24.90
CA ASP A 201 20.08 -12.83 -25.74
C ASP A 201 20.64 -14.27 -25.93
N GLU A 202 21.81 -14.57 -25.39
CA GLU A 202 22.46 -15.88 -25.54
C GLU A 202 22.25 -16.85 -24.36
N PHE A 203 21.77 -16.39 -23.20
CA PHE A 203 21.70 -17.25 -22.01
C PHE A 203 20.45 -18.17 -21.96
N PHE A 204 19.35 -17.81 -22.64
CA PHE A 204 18.05 -18.49 -22.46
C PHE A 204 17.56 -19.33 -23.66
N LYS A 205 18.30 -19.39 -24.77
CA LYS A 205 17.83 -20.08 -25.99
C LYS A 205 17.68 -21.59 -25.85
N ASP A 206 18.44 -22.24 -24.96
CA ASP A 206 18.47 -23.69 -24.84
C ASP A 206 17.55 -24.25 -23.72
N VAL A 207 16.89 -23.38 -22.96
CA VAL A 207 16.03 -23.77 -21.82
C VAL A 207 14.55 -23.53 -22.10
N LEU A 208 14.21 -22.71 -23.10
CA LEU A 208 12.82 -22.41 -23.43
C LEU A 208 12.29 -23.38 -24.50
N PRO A 209 11.13 -24.03 -24.26
CA PRO A 209 10.49 -24.83 -25.29
C PRO A 209 10.16 -23.95 -26.49
N SER A 210 10.37 -24.50 -27.68
CA SER A 210 10.08 -23.80 -28.91
C SER A 210 8.60 -23.45 -29.01
N GLN A 211 8.28 -22.38 -29.72
CA GLN A 211 6.89 -21.95 -29.94
C GLN A 211 6.01 -23.06 -30.54
N LYS A 212 6.62 -23.96 -31.33
CA LYS A 212 5.95 -25.13 -31.89
C LYS A 212 5.60 -26.19 -30.84
N GLU A 213 6.43 -26.36 -29.82
CA GLU A 213 6.16 -27.25 -28.69
C GLU A 213 5.06 -26.67 -27.79
N ILE A 214 5.06 -25.36 -27.59
CA ILE A 214 4.00 -24.64 -26.87
C ILE A 214 2.65 -24.77 -27.59
N GLU A 215 2.60 -24.55 -28.91
CA GLU A 215 1.37 -24.70 -29.69
C GLU A 215 0.86 -26.15 -29.73
N SER A 216 1.78 -27.13 -29.77
CA SER A 216 1.41 -28.55 -29.70
C SER A 216 0.81 -28.91 -28.34
N MET A 217 1.37 -28.37 -27.25
CA MET A 217 0.86 -28.61 -25.90
C MET A 217 -0.48 -27.91 -25.67
N TYR A 218 -0.62 -26.68 -26.15
CA TYR A 218 -1.87 -25.91 -26.07
C TYR A 218 -3.01 -26.61 -26.81
N ASN A 219 -2.78 -27.05 -28.04
CA ASN A 219 -3.79 -27.78 -28.81
C ASN A 219 -4.12 -29.15 -28.18
N HIS A 220 -3.16 -29.81 -27.53
CA HIS A 220 -3.41 -31.07 -26.85
C HIS A 220 -4.31 -30.90 -25.61
N ILE A 221 -4.09 -29.82 -24.84
CA ILE A 221 -4.84 -29.55 -23.62
C ILE A 221 -6.20 -28.92 -23.96
N PHE A 222 -6.25 -27.94 -24.86
CA PHE A 222 -7.39 -27.05 -25.07
C PHE A 222 -8.04 -27.15 -26.46
N GLY A 223 -7.56 -28.03 -27.35
CA GLY A 223 -8.05 -28.10 -28.74
C GLY A 223 -9.53 -28.43 -28.92
N ASP A 224 -10.18 -29.00 -27.89
CA ASP A 224 -11.57 -29.46 -27.93
C ASP A 224 -12.45 -28.70 -26.90
N PHE A 225 -12.06 -27.49 -26.50
CA PHE A 225 -12.71 -26.74 -25.42
C PHE A 225 -14.11 -26.19 -25.76
N ASP A 226 -14.46 -26.12 -27.06
CA ASP A 226 -15.71 -25.52 -27.55
C ASP A 226 -16.95 -26.44 -27.47
N ASP A 227 -16.84 -27.65 -26.92
CA ASP A 227 -18.00 -28.54 -26.64
C ASP A 227 -18.54 -28.38 -25.20
N GLU A 228 -19.82 -28.67 -24.94
CA GLU A 228 -20.45 -28.51 -23.60
C GLU A 228 -19.74 -29.30 -22.46
N ASP A 229 -18.95 -30.33 -22.80
CA ASP A 229 -18.13 -31.12 -21.86
C ASP A 229 -16.62 -30.78 -21.92
N GLY A 230 -16.24 -29.66 -22.55
CA GLY A 230 -14.86 -29.29 -22.85
C GLY A 230 -13.99 -29.14 -21.60
N LEU A 231 -14.56 -28.60 -20.53
CA LEU A 231 -13.85 -28.28 -19.29
C LEU A 231 -13.50 -29.55 -18.47
N ASP A 232 -14.40 -30.53 -18.42
CA ASP A 232 -14.16 -31.82 -17.74
C ASP A 232 -13.09 -32.66 -18.46
N LYS A 233 -13.04 -32.57 -19.80
CA LYS A 233 -12.00 -33.23 -20.61
C LYS A 233 -10.63 -32.61 -20.37
N VAL A 234 -10.53 -31.28 -20.25
CA VAL A 234 -9.29 -30.57 -19.90
C VAL A 234 -8.77 -31.02 -18.53
N LEU A 235 -9.64 -31.04 -17.51
CA LEU A 235 -9.27 -31.48 -16.16
C LEU A 235 -8.80 -32.93 -16.12
N THR A 236 -9.43 -33.80 -16.91
CA THR A 236 -9.02 -35.20 -17.03
C THR A 236 -7.63 -35.32 -17.68
N ARG A 237 -7.35 -34.53 -18.73
CA ARG A 237 -6.03 -34.53 -19.41
C ARG A 237 -4.93 -33.99 -18.49
N LEU A 238 -5.19 -32.92 -17.75
CA LEU A 238 -4.24 -32.37 -16.77
C LEU A 238 -3.89 -33.37 -15.67
N ASN A 239 -4.88 -34.13 -15.18
CA ASN A 239 -4.64 -35.19 -14.20
C ASN A 239 -3.88 -36.39 -14.75
N SER A 240 -3.90 -36.61 -16.08
CA SER A 240 -3.14 -37.69 -16.74
C SER A 240 -1.69 -37.31 -17.06
N LEU A 241 -1.32 -36.03 -16.90
CA LEU A 241 0.02 -35.49 -17.14
C LEU A 241 0.90 -35.42 -15.88
N ARG A 242 0.36 -35.89 -14.73
CA ARG A 242 1.08 -36.03 -13.46
C ARG A 242 1.52 -37.48 -13.25
#